data_AF-A0A1Y4R6L4-F1
#
_entry.id   AF-A0A1Y4R6L4-F1
#
_cell.length_a   1.000
_cell.length_b   1.000
_cell.length_c   1.000
_cell.angle_alpha   90.00
_cell.angle_beta   90.00
_cell.angle_gamma   90.00
#
_symmetry.space_group_name_H-M   'P 1'
#
loop_
_entity.id
_entity.type
_entity.pdbx_description
1 polymer ?
#
loop_
_entity_poly.entity_id
_entity_poly.type
_entity_poly.pdbx_seq_one_letter_code
_entity_poly.pdbx_strand_id
1 'polypeptide(L)'
;MRIWTGLAAGIVVSALAAFPSYAGHWGRDGSGWWWQEDDGSYPRDTWKWLDGDGDCVAECYYFDEKGYMVTNSLIGKGFEVNGDGAWVEDGVVQTKIVPYDGTVIGNDDYLITLPESWEGNFYIEQTEECLRVYFYPVAERPREIFEVHRVGSLEEKRTITSKIGDKKELGWCRGHYYITGTPQGSSMSGYEPGEREMIRRMTDDYVKNITKYFEFQ
;
A
#
# COMPACT_ATOMS: atom_id res chain seq x y z
N MET A 1 49.09 -34.29 0.11
CA MET A 1 47.68 -34.54 -0.30
C MET A 1 46.96 -33.21 -0.24
N ARG A 2 46.62 -32.60 -1.39
CA ARG A 2 45.95 -31.30 -1.47
C ARG A 2 44.45 -31.56 -1.39
N ILE A 3 43.83 -31.21 -0.26
CA ILE A 3 42.39 -31.35 -0.06
C ILE A 3 41.73 -30.06 -0.55
N TRP A 4 41.15 -30.13 -1.75
CA TRP A 4 40.12 -29.20 -2.19
C TRP A 4 38.79 -29.69 -1.62
N THR A 5 38.06 -28.85 -0.90
CA THR A 5 36.61 -29.05 -0.73
C THR A 5 35.93 -27.73 -1.05
N GLY A 6 35.16 -27.76 -2.13
CA GLY A 6 34.52 -26.62 -2.74
C GLY A 6 33.34 -26.10 -1.92
N LEU A 7 33.10 -24.80 -2.08
CA LEU A 7 31.89 -24.10 -1.69
C LEU A 7 30.66 -24.79 -2.29
N ALA A 8 29.82 -25.37 -1.43
CA ALA A 8 28.44 -25.66 -1.79
C ALA A 8 27.68 -24.32 -1.75
N ALA A 9 27.37 -23.77 -2.92
CA ALA A 9 26.48 -22.62 -3.06
C ALA A 9 25.09 -23.02 -2.57
N GLY A 10 24.66 -22.47 -1.42
CA GLY A 10 23.29 -22.57 -0.96
C GLY A 10 22.39 -21.80 -1.90
N ILE A 11 21.49 -22.49 -2.59
CA ILE A 11 20.33 -21.86 -3.22
C ILE A 11 19.42 -21.46 -2.06
N VAL A 12 19.50 -20.20 -1.64
CA VAL A 12 18.42 -19.59 -0.86
C VAL A 12 17.29 -19.39 -1.84
N VAL A 13 16.30 -20.28 -1.79
CA VAL A 13 14.99 -19.99 -2.38
C VAL A 13 14.40 -18.88 -1.50
N SER A 14 14.61 -17.62 -1.91
CA SER A 14 13.84 -16.51 -1.36
C SER A 14 12.39 -16.82 -1.66
N ALA A 15 11.61 -17.14 -0.63
CA ALA A 15 10.17 -17.15 -0.75
C ALA A 15 9.77 -15.72 -1.10
N LEU A 16 9.55 -15.46 -2.39
CA LEU A 16 8.79 -14.30 -2.82
C LEU A 16 7.43 -14.46 -2.15
N ALA A 17 7.17 -13.68 -1.09
CA ALA A 17 5.79 -13.44 -0.72
C ALA A 17 5.23 -12.62 -1.88
N ALA A 18 4.69 -13.32 -2.89
CA ALA A 18 3.77 -12.70 -3.81
C ALA A 18 2.61 -12.22 -2.94
N PHE A 19 2.45 -10.90 -2.82
CA PHE A 19 1.21 -10.35 -2.30
C PHE A 19 0.12 -10.83 -3.24
N PRO A 20 -0.83 -11.67 -2.80
CA PRO A 20 -1.90 -12.06 -3.68
C PRO A 20 -2.69 -10.79 -3.98
N SER A 21 -2.82 -10.41 -5.25
CA SER A 21 -3.86 -9.48 -5.67
C SER A 21 -5.18 -10.21 -5.45
N TYR A 22 -5.80 -10.04 -4.29
CA TYR A 22 -7.12 -10.60 -4.03
C TYR A 22 -8.14 -9.74 -4.75
N ALA A 23 -8.40 -10.04 -6.03
CA ALA A 23 -9.48 -9.45 -6.79
C ALA A 23 -10.77 -10.21 -6.48
N GLY A 24 -11.10 -10.34 -5.20
CA GLY A 24 -12.37 -10.91 -4.79
C GLY A 24 -13.56 -10.06 -5.28
N HIS A 25 -14.77 -10.57 -5.11
CA HIS A 25 -15.97 -9.86 -5.55
C HIS A 25 -17.11 -9.94 -4.55
N TRP A 26 -17.91 -8.88 -4.55
CA TRP A 26 -19.16 -8.82 -3.79
C TRP A 26 -20.23 -9.71 -4.44
N GLY A 27 -20.82 -10.57 -3.62
CA GLY A 27 -22.04 -11.31 -3.93
C GLY A 27 -23.19 -10.89 -3.02
N ARG A 28 -24.43 -11.08 -3.49
CA ARG A 28 -25.64 -10.82 -2.68
C ARG A 28 -26.70 -11.86 -2.91
N ASP A 29 -27.35 -12.28 -1.83
CA ASP A 29 -28.54 -13.12 -1.86
C ASP A 29 -29.62 -12.62 -0.88
N GLY A 30 -30.59 -13.47 -0.56
CA GLY A 30 -31.67 -13.15 0.38
C GLY A 30 -31.23 -13.04 1.85
N SER A 31 -30.06 -13.54 2.20
CA SER A 31 -29.47 -13.46 3.54
C SER A 31 -28.64 -12.19 3.71
N GLY A 32 -27.94 -11.74 2.66
CA GLY A 32 -27.14 -10.52 2.73
C GLY A 32 -26.06 -10.42 1.65
N TRP A 33 -25.15 -9.48 1.88
CA TRP A 33 -23.91 -9.35 1.10
C TRP A 33 -22.84 -10.30 1.64
N TRP A 34 -22.01 -10.84 0.77
CA TRP A 34 -20.86 -11.69 1.10
C TRP A 34 -19.71 -11.39 0.13
N TRP A 35 -18.48 -11.76 0.51
CA TRP A 35 -17.28 -11.55 -0.32
C TRP A 35 -16.70 -12.89 -0.73
N GLN A 36 -16.39 -13.07 -2.02
CA GLN A 36 -15.67 -14.24 -2.52
C GLN A 36 -14.25 -13.87 -2.89
N GLU A 37 -13.26 -14.57 -2.34
CA GLU A 37 -11.87 -14.50 -2.80
C GLU A 37 -11.69 -15.26 -4.12
N ASP A 38 -10.62 -14.97 -4.87
CA ASP A 38 -10.34 -15.63 -6.17
C ASP A 38 -10.19 -17.15 -6.09
N ASP A 39 -9.74 -17.66 -4.93
CA ASP A 39 -9.63 -19.11 -4.68
C ASP A 39 -10.98 -19.77 -4.31
N GLY A 40 -12.06 -18.98 -4.34
CA GLY A 40 -13.42 -19.39 -4.00
C GLY A 40 -13.72 -19.41 -2.49
N SER A 41 -12.72 -19.13 -1.64
CA SER A 41 -12.93 -18.97 -0.21
C SER A 41 -13.65 -17.66 0.12
N TYR A 42 -14.09 -17.51 1.38
CA TYR A 42 -14.77 -16.31 1.84
C TYR A 42 -14.50 -16.09 3.34
N PRO A 43 -14.47 -14.83 3.80
CA PRO A 43 -14.26 -14.51 5.20
C PRO A 43 -15.43 -15.01 6.06
N ARG A 44 -15.13 -15.53 7.25
CA ARG A 44 -16.12 -15.93 8.27
C ARG A 44 -15.60 -15.56 9.64
N ASP A 45 -16.46 -14.99 10.47
CA ASP A 45 -16.15 -14.54 11.84
C ASP A 45 -14.85 -13.70 11.89
N THR A 46 -14.72 -12.76 10.96
CA THR A 46 -13.48 -11.99 10.82
C THR A 46 -13.73 -10.63 10.17
N TRP A 47 -12.84 -9.70 10.52
CA TRP A 47 -12.70 -8.43 9.81
C TRP A 47 -11.89 -8.63 8.53
N LYS A 48 -12.24 -7.88 7.49
CA LYS A 48 -11.51 -7.86 6.23
C LYS A 48 -11.51 -6.45 5.67
N TRP A 49 -10.32 -6.00 5.29
CA TRP A 49 -10.16 -4.79 4.48
C TRP A 49 -10.33 -5.17 3.02
N LEU A 50 -11.24 -4.49 2.32
CA LEU A 50 -11.62 -4.80 0.95
C LEU A 50 -11.65 -3.52 0.12
N ASP A 51 -10.92 -3.52 -0.98
CA ASP A 51 -11.03 -2.55 -2.07
C ASP A 51 -11.94 -3.19 -3.14
N GLY A 52 -13.25 -3.03 -2.93
CA GLY A 52 -14.27 -3.76 -3.69
C GLY A 52 -14.61 -3.13 -5.04
N ASP A 53 -14.26 -1.87 -5.24
CA ASP A 53 -14.49 -1.09 -6.45
C ASP A 53 -13.19 -0.74 -7.21
N GLY A 54 -12.03 -1.04 -6.63
CA GLY A 54 -10.73 -0.98 -7.30
C GLY A 54 -10.14 0.43 -7.36
N ASP A 55 -10.48 1.29 -6.40
CA ASP A 55 -10.01 2.68 -6.34
C ASP A 55 -8.75 2.88 -5.48
N CYS A 56 -8.15 1.78 -5.02
CA CYS A 56 -7.03 1.72 -4.08
C CYS A 56 -7.37 2.09 -2.63
N VAL A 57 -8.63 2.33 -2.30
CA VAL A 57 -9.11 2.65 -0.94
C VAL A 57 -9.93 1.47 -0.43
N ALA A 58 -9.39 0.76 0.55
CA ALA A 58 -10.12 -0.32 1.19
C ALA A 58 -10.87 0.19 2.43
N GLU A 59 -12.15 -0.15 2.56
CA GLU A 59 -12.85 -0.10 3.85
C GLU A 59 -12.75 -1.43 4.60
N CYS A 60 -13.03 -1.39 5.91
CA CYS A 60 -13.02 -2.56 6.77
C CYS A 60 -14.44 -3.06 7.03
N TYR A 61 -14.70 -4.32 6.71
CA TYR A 61 -16.00 -4.98 6.88
C TYR A 61 -15.88 -6.17 7.83
N TYR A 62 -16.90 -6.43 8.64
CA TYR A 62 -16.97 -7.64 9.47
C TYR A 62 -17.94 -8.65 8.85
N PHE A 63 -17.49 -9.89 8.75
CA PHE A 63 -18.28 -11.02 8.26
C PHE A 63 -18.65 -11.95 9.41
N ASP A 64 -19.91 -12.33 9.49
CA ASP A 64 -20.42 -13.22 10.52
C ASP A 64 -19.91 -14.67 10.36
N GLU A 65 -20.29 -15.57 11.27
CA GLU A 65 -19.91 -16.98 11.24
C GLU A 65 -20.34 -17.72 9.96
N LYS A 66 -21.31 -17.19 9.22
CA LYS A 66 -21.82 -17.76 7.96
C LYS A 66 -21.15 -17.12 6.73
N GLY A 67 -20.41 -16.04 6.91
CA GLY A 67 -19.71 -15.31 5.86
C GLY A 67 -20.52 -14.19 5.21
N TYR A 68 -21.56 -13.72 5.88
CA TYR A 68 -22.31 -12.53 5.43
C TYR A 68 -21.82 -11.28 6.15
N MET A 69 -21.73 -10.19 5.41
CA MET A 69 -21.35 -8.87 5.91
C MET A 69 -22.39 -8.36 6.91
N VAL A 70 -21.91 -7.91 8.06
CA VAL A 70 -22.75 -7.30 9.09
C VAL A 70 -22.94 -5.80 8.80
N THR A 71 -24.14 -5.28 9.05
CA THR A 71 -24.50 -3.86 8.88
C THR A 71 -25.22 -3.32 10.13
N ASN A 72 -25.18 -2.00 10.34
CA ASN A 72 -25.86 -1.28 11.42
C ASN A 72 -25.76 -1.96 12.80
N SER A 73 -24.56 -2.38 13.19
CA SER A 73 -24.37 -3.22 14.37
C SER A 73 -23.09 -2.87 15.13
N LEU A 74 -23.08 -3.24 16.41
CA LEU A 74 -21.89 -3.23 17.25
C LEU A 74 -21.28 -4.64 17.24
N ILE A 75 -20.03 -4.73 16.77
CA ILE A 75 -19.23 -5.95 16.75
C ILE A 75 -18.41 -6.00 18.04
N GLY A 76 -18.65 -7.02 18.86
CA GLY A 76 -17.95 -7.21 20.13
C GLY A 76 -18.20 -6.05 21.12
N LYS A 77 -17.12 -5.54 21.73
CA LYS A 77 -17.16 -4.51 22.78
C LYS A 77 -16.63 -3.16 22.32
N GLY A 78 -17.04 -2.68 21.15
CA GLY A 78 -16.80 -1.28 20.78
C GLY A 78 -16.52 -0.96 19.32
N PHE A 79 -16.58 -1.94 18.41
CA PHE A 79 -16.41 -1.67 16.99
C PHE A 79 -17.79 -1.52 16.35
N GLU A 80 -18.05 -0.41 15.66
CA GLU A 80 -19.33 -0.13 15.03
C GLU A 80 -19.23 -0.28 13.52
N VAL A 81 -20.21 -0.93 12.88
CA VAL A 81 -20.36 -0.92 11.42
C VAL A 81 -21.61 -0.14 11.04
N ASN A 82 -21.48 0.73 10.03
CA ASN A 82 -22.57 1.59 9.57
C ASN A 82 -23.59 0.82 8.70
N GLY A 83 -24.52 1.55 8.07
CA GLY A 83 -25.56 0.96 7.22
C GLY A 83 -25.05 0.27 5.95
N ASP A 84 -23.87 0.66 5.50
CA ASP A 84 -23.18 0.06 4.35
C ASP A 84 -22.25 -1.09 4.78
N GLY A 85 -22.13 -1.34 6.09
CA GLY A 85 -21.31 -2.40 6.68
C GLY A 85 -19.85 -2.01 6.93
N ALA A 86 -19.47 -0.79 6.59
CA ALA A 86 -18.12 -0.28 6.80
C ALA A 86 -17.91 0.05 8.29
N TRP A 87 -16.73 -0.32 8.80
CA TRP A 87 -16.27 0.05 10.13
C TRP A 87 -16.21 1.57 10.25
N VAL A 88 -16.77 2.09 11.33
CA VAL A 88 -16.70 3.49 11.70
C VAL A 88 -16.07 3.68 13.07
N GLU A 89 -15.32 4.76 13.23
CA GLU A 89 -14.92 5.32 14.52
C GLU A 89 -15.41 6.77 14.59
N ASP A 90 -16.12 7.12 15.66
CA ASP A 90 -16.74 8.45 15.84
C ASP A 90 -17.56 8.93 14.61
N GLY A 91 -18.20 7.99 13.91
CA GLY A 91 -19.02 8.24 12.72
C GLY A 91 -18.22 8.41 11.42
N VAL A 92 -16.90 8.25 11.44
CA VAL A 92 -16.01 8.33 10.27
C VAL A 92 -15.66 6.93 9.79
N VAL A 93 -15.90 6.65 8.51
CA VAL A 93 -15.53 5.37 7.87
C VAL A 93 -14.02 5.20 7.92
N GLN A 94 -13.59 4.03 8.38
CA GLN A 94 -12.18 3.68 8.43
C GLN A 94 -11.75 3.13 7.07
N THR A 95 -10.78 3.81 6.47
CA THR A 95 -10.21 3.50 5.15
C THR A 95 -8.71 3.27 5.27
N LYS A 96 -8.15 2.47 4.37
CA LYS A 96 -6.69 2.42 4.16
C LYS A 96 -6.36 2.31 2.69
N ILE A 97 -5.24 2.90 2.28
CA ILE A 97 -4.74 2.70 0.93
C ILE A 97 -4.19 1.28 0.80
N VAL A 98 -4.60 0.59 -0.26
CA VAL A 98 -4.05 -0.72 -0.67
C VAL A 98 -3.62 -0.67 -2.13
N PRO A 99 -2.56 -1.40 -2.52
CA PRO A 99 -2.24 -1.52 -3.94
C PRO A 99 -3.32 -2.29 -4.70
N TYR A 100 -3.81 -1.71 -5.79
CA TYR A 100 -4.65 -2.36 -6.78
C TYR A 100 -3.78 -2.88 -7.94
N ASP A 101 -4.13 -4.05 -8.49
CA ASP A 101 -3.43 -4.70 -9.61
C ASP A 101 -1.89 -4.78 -9.42
N GLY A 102 -1.47 -4.95 -8.16
CA GLY A 102 -0.06 -5.08 -7.74
C GLY A 102 0.83 -3.83 -7.88
N THR A 103 0.40 -2.80 -8.62
CA THR A 103 1.25 -1.64 -8.98
C THR A 103 0.54 -0.28 -8.96
N VAL A 104 -0.78 -0.25 -8.85
CA VAL A 104 -1.54 1.00 -8.72
C VAL A 104 -1.72 1.32 -7.24
N ILE A 105 -1.35 2.52 -6.81
CA ILE A 105 -1.56 3.00 -5.45
C ILE A 105 -2.14 4.41 -5.48
N GLY A 106 -2.94 4.79 -4.51
CA GLY A 106 -3.55 6.11 -4.54
C GLY A 106 -4.72 6.26 -3.60
N ASN A 107 -5.58 7.20 -3.90
CA ASN A 107 -6.87 7.43 -3.27
C ASN A 107 -7.73 8.27 -4.22
N ASP A 108 -8.91 8.70 -3.76
CA ASP A 108 -9.85 9.51 -4.53
C ASP A 108 -9.28 10.82 -5.09
N ASP A 109 -8.16 11.32 -4.58
CA ASP A 109 -7.52 12.53 -5.09
C ASP A 109 -6.54 12.23 -6.23
N TYR A 110 -5.87 11.08 -6.20
CA TYR A 110 -4.84 10.70 -7.17
C TYR A 110 -4.58 9.20 -7.26
N LEU A 111 -4.12 8.75 -8.43
CA LEU A 111 -3.54 7.43 -8.64
C LEU A 111 -2.07 7.53 -9.06
N ILE A 112 -1.30 6.52 -8.68
CA ILE A 112 0.09 6.30 -9.08
C ILE A 112 0.19 4.91 -9.68
N THR A 113 0.35 4.84 -11.00
CA THR A 113 0.58 3.58 -11.72
C THR A 113 2.07 3.31 -11.83
N LEU A 114 2.60 2.51 -10.90
CA LEU A 114 4.01 2.14 -10.89
C LEU A 114 4.34 1.17 -12.04
N PRO A 115 5.60 1.11 -12.50
CA PRO A 115 5.99 0.14 -13.52
C PRO A 115 5.78 -1.30 -13.06
N GLU A 116 5.40 -2.20 -13.98
CA GLU A 116 5.29 -3.65 -13.73
C GLU A 116 6.55 -4.24 -13.08
N SER A 117 7.74 -3.69 -13.36
CA SER A 117 8.99 -4.15 -12.75
C SER A 117 9.07 -3.93 -11.23
N TRP A 118 8.18 -3.11 -10.66
CA TRP A 118 8.07 -2.89 -9.23
C TRP A 118 7.12 -3.88 -8.56
N GLU A 119 6.29 -4.59 -9.31
CA GLU A 119 5.31 -5.54 -8.76
C GLU A 119 5.99 -6.53 -7.80
N GLY A 120 5.44 -6.66 -6.59
CA GLY A 120 5.97 -7.52 -5.53
C GLY A 120 7.29 -7.05 -4.89
N ASN A 121 7.85 -5.91 -5.29
CA ASN A 121 9.11 -5.36 -4.77
C ASN A 121 8.91 -4.08 -3.93
N PHE A 122 7.67 -3.72 -3.62
CA PHE A 122 7.37 -2.62 -2.72
C PHE A 122 6.24 -2.97 -1.74
N TYR A 123 6.15 -2.17 -0.69
CA TYR A 123 4.98 -2.08 0.16
C TYR A 123 4.74 -0.62 0.53
N ILE A 124 3.55 -0.31 1.01
CA ILE A 124 3.15 1.05 1.37
C ILE A 124 2.80 1.18 2.84
N GLU A 125 3.02 2.38 3.38
CA GLU A 125 2.49 2.77 4.68
C GLU A 125 1.80 4.13 4.55
N GLN A 126 0.58 4.22 5.06
CA GLN A 126 -0.15 5.47 5.17
C GLN A 126 -0.01 6.02 6.59
N THR A 127 0.34 7.30 6.68
CA THR A 127 0.35 8.07 7.92
C THR A 127 -0.62 9.24 7.79
N GLU A 128 -0.89 9.94 8.89
CA GLU A 128 -1.67 11.19 8.84
C GLU A 128 -0.99 12.26 7.96
N GLU A 129 0.33 12.20 7.80
CA GLU A 129 1.11 13.21 7.08
C GLU A 129 1.30 12.87 5.58
N CYS A 130 1.50 11.60 5.26
CA CYS A 130 1.89 11.17 3.91
C CYS A 130 1.65 9.68 3.64
N LEU A 131 1.62 9.34 2.35
CA LEU A 131 1.78 7.98 1.84
C LEU A 131 3.28 7.73 1.59
N ARG A 132 3.81 6.61 2.10
CA ARG A 132 5.21 6.20 1.90
C ARG A 132 5.27 4.89 1.14
N VAL A 133 6.25 4.79 0.25
CA VAL A 133 6.53 3.59 -0.54
C VAL A 133 7.90 3.07 -0.17
N TYR A 134 7.97 1.84 0.29
CA TYR A 134 9.19 1.16 0.74
C TYR A 134 9.56 0.01 -0.19
N PHE A 135 10.85 -0.34 -0.22
CA PHE A 135 11.33 -1.54 -0.90
C PHE A 135 10.96 -2.81 -0.12
N TYR A 136 10.55 -3.84 -0.85
CA TYR A 136 10.32 -5.20 -0.36
C TYR A 136 11.35 -6.16 -0.98
N PRO A 137 11.94 -7.12 -0.22
CA PRO A 137 11.64 -7.47 1.17
C PRO A 137 12.10 -6.43 2.20
N VAL A 138 11.55 -6.51 3.40
CA VAL A 138 11.86 -5.59 4.50
C VAL A 138 13.15 -6.02 5.20
N ALA A 139 14.13 -5.12 5.28
CA ALA A 139 15.30 -5.29 6.14
C ALA A 139 15.04 -4.73 7.55
N GLU A 140 15.94 -4.98 8.51
CA GLU A 140 15.84 -4.41 9.88
C GLU A 140 15.63 -2.89 9.87
N ARG A 141 16.21 -2.20 8.86
CA ARG A 141 15.96 -0.81 8.57
C ARG A 141 15.32 -0.70 7.17
N PRO A 142 14.00 -0.51 7.09
CA PRO A 142 13.33 -0.41 5.80
C PRO A 142 13.90 0.71 4.94
N ARG A 143 14.04 0.45 3.64
CA ARG A 143 14.44 1.46 2.66
C ARG A 143 13.19 2.07 2.02
N GLU A 144 12.88 3.30 2.39
CA GLU A 144 11.87 4.10 1.69
C GLU A 144 12.36 4.46 0.28
N ILE A 145 11.52 4.35 -0.74
CA ILE A 145 11.83 4.79 -2.11
C ILE A 145 11.34 6.23 -2.32
N PHE A 146 10.10 6.53 -1.95
CA PHE A 146 9.54 7.88 -2.01
C PHE A 146 8.34 8.06 -1.07
N GLU A 147 8.00 9.31 -0.80
CA GLU A 147 6.80 9.74 -0.06
C GLU A 147 5.94 10.68 -0.91
N VAL A 148 4.64 10.75 -0.61
CA VAL A 148 3.67 11.69 -1.18
C VAL A 148 2.92 12.39 -0.05
N HIS A 149 3.07 13.70 0.01
CA HIS A 149 2.49 14.59 1.02
C HIS A 149 1.31 15.36 0.42
N ARG A 150 0.24 15.48 1.21
CA ARG A 150 -0.95 16.30 0.92
C ARG A 150 -0.96 17.48 1.88
N VAL A 151 -0.77 18.70 1.38
CA VAL A 151 -0.64 19.90 2.25
C VAL A 151 -1.66 20.98 1.90
N GLY A 152 -2.21 21.62 2.92
CA GLY A 152 -3.27 22.61 2.77
C GLY A 152 -2.78 24.04 2.56
N SER A 153 -1.49 24.31 2.79
CA SER A 153 -0.94 25.67 2.74
C SER A 153 0.44 25.76 2.09
N LEU A 154 0.77 26.95 1.58
CA LEU A 154 2.11 27.25 1.05
C LEU A 154 3.19 27.22 2.14
N GLU A 155 2.85 27.52 3.39
CA GLU A 155 3.78 27.47 4.52
C GLU A 155 4.15 26.04 4.88
N GLU A 156 3.15 25.16 4.97
CA GLU A 156 3.34 23.73 5.19
C GLU A 156 4.12 23.10 4.03
N LYS A 157 3.74 23.42 2.79
CA LYS A 157 4.49 23.04 1.58
C LYS A 157 5.97 23.36 1.70
N ARG A 158 6.32 24.59 2.08
CA ARG A 158 7.72 25.03 2.26
C ARG A 158 8.42 24.25 3.35
N THR A 159 7.73 24.01 4.47
CA THR A 159 8.26 23.27 5.62
C THR A 159 8.61 21.84 5.23
N ILE A 160 7.69 21.13 4.60
CA ILE A 160 7.89 19.76 4.13
C ILE A 160 9.01 19.73 3.08
N THR A 161 8.93 20.57 2.05
CA THR A 161 9.93 20.66 0.96
C THR A 161 11.36 20.98 1.45
N SER A 162 11.54 21.55 2.64
CA SER A 162 12.87 21.76 3.24
C SER A 162 13.52 20.48 3.78
N LYS A 163 12.72 19.46 4.09
CA LYS A 163 13.16 18.19 4.70
C LYS A 163 13.38 17.08 3.67
N ILE A 164 12.77 17.18 2.49
CA ILE A 164 12.87 16.17 1.44
C ILE A 164 13.98 16.51 0.43
N GLY A 165 14.73 15.48 -0.02
CA GLY A 165 15.84 15.62 -0.97
C GLY A 165 15.37 15.90 -2.40
N ASP A 166 15.04 14.83 -3.14
CA ASP A 166 14.61 14.86 -4.54
C ASP A 166 13.15 15.31 -4.69
N LYS A 167 12.83 16.46 -4.12
CA LYS A 167 11.46 16.96 -4.07
C LYS A 167 10.92 17.35 -5.44
N LYS A 168 9.62 17.08 -5.63
CA LYS A 168 8.85 17.49 -6.80
C LYS A 168 7.45 17.88 -6.36
N GLU A 169 6.96 18.97 -6.91
CA GLU A 169 5.53 19.27 -6.85
C GLU A 169 4.82 18.45 -7.92
N LEU A 170 3.85 17.64 -7.50
CA LEU A 170 3.01 16.84 -8.37
C LEU A 170 1.83 17.68 -8.91
N GLY A 171 1.31 18.58 -8.09
CA GLY A 171 0.32 19.58 -8.49
C GLY A 171 -0.63 19.98 -7.37
N TRP A 172 -1.84 20.38 -7.77
CA TRP A 172 -2.91 20.84 -6.88
C TRP A 172 -4.21 20.11 -7.19
N CYS A 173 -4.81 19.50 -6.18
CA CYS A 173 -6.11 18.83 -6.29
C CYS A 173 -6.93 19.10 -5.04
N ARG A 174 -8.24 19.35 -5.22
CA ARG A 174 -9.23 19.50 -4.12
C ARG A 174 -8.76 20.33 -2.92
N GLY A 175 -8.12 21.46 -3.18
CA GLY A 175 -7.70 22.38 -2.12
C GLY A 175 -6.33 22.09 -1.48
N HIS A 176 -5.57 21.13 -2.00
CA HIS A 176 -4.30 20.70 -1.43
C HIS A 176 -3.18 20.65 -2.49
N TYR A 177 -1.96 20.97 -2.09
CA TYR A 177 -0.77 20.68 -2.88
C TYR A 177 -0.32 19.25 -2.63
N TYR A 178 0.12 18.58 -3.69
CA TYR A 178 0.74 17.26 -3.61
C TYR A 178 2.22 17.39 -3.93
N ILE A 179 3.04 16.89 -3.01
CA ILE A 179 4.50 16.97 -3.08
C ILE A 179 5.04 15.57 -2.89
N THR A 180 6.03 15.20 -3.69
CA THR A 180 6.75 13.94 -3.50
C THR A 180 8.24 14.19 -3.32
N GLY A 181 8.94 13.23 -2.74
CA GLY A 181 10.39 13.26 -2.63
C GLY A 181 10.94 11.96 -2.08
N THR A 182 12.27 11.82 -2.14
CA THR A 182 13.01 10.76 -1.45
C THR A 182 13.49 11.30 -0.10
N PRO A 183 13.24 10.62 1.04
CA PRO A 183 13.82 11.04 2.31
C PRO A 183 15.33 10.94 2.31
N GLN A 184 15.97 11.91 2.95
CA GLN A 184 17.42 11.93 3.11
C GLN A 184 17.86 10.90 4.15
N GLY A 185 18.98 10.20 3.90
CA GLY A 185 19.63 9.36 4.90
C GLY A 185 19.04 7.96 5.10
N SER A 186 18.16 7.50 4.20
CA SER A 186 17.66 6.13 4.24
C SER A 186 18.81 5.11 4.11
N SER A 187 18.81 4.09 4.96
CA SER A 187 19.87 3.09 5.00
C SER A 187 19.69 2.02 3.92
N MET A 188 20.80 1.52 3.38
CA MET A 188 20.85 0.26 2.61
C MET A 188 21.44 -0.90 3.42
N SER A 189 21.58 -0.72 4.74
CA SER A 189 22.06 -1.77 5.64
C SER A 189 21.06 -2.92 5.67
N GLY A 190 21.57 -4.16 5.66
CA GLY A 190 20.73 -5.36 5.67
C GLY A 190 20.26 -5.84 4.30
N TYR A 191 20.47 -5.05 3.24
CA TYR A 191 20.17 -5.46 1.87
C TYR A 191 21.37 -6.12 1.19
N GLU A 192 21.13 -7.16 0.41
CA GLU A 192 22.11 -7.86 -0.42
C GLU A 192 22.46 -7.06 -1.70
N PRO A 193 23.59 -7.35 -2.37
CA PRO A 193 24.01 -6.59 -3.56
C PRO A 193 22.95 -6.51 -4.67
N GLY A 194 22.18 -7.58 -4.90
CA GLY A 194 21.11 -7.59 -5.89
C GLY A 194 19.93 -6.68 -5.52
N GLU A 195 19.54 -6.69 -4.25
CA GLU A 195 18.49 -5.83 -3.70
C GLU A 195 18.90 -4.36 -3.76
N ARG A 196 20.16 -4.05 -3.42
CA ARG A 196 20.69 -2.68 -3.53
C ARG A 196 20.66 -2.16 -4.97
N GLU A 197 20.96 -3.01 -5.95
CA GLU A 197 20.84 -2.62 -7.35
C GLU A 197 19.38 -2.42 -7.77
N MET A 198 18.44 -3.23 -7.26
CA MET A 198 17.01 -3.05 -7.50
C MET A 198 16.50 -1.74 -6.88
N ILE A 199 16.81 -1.49 -5.60
CA ILE A 199 16.53 -0.23 -4.89
C ILE A 199 17.04 0.97 -5.69
N ARG A 200 18.28 0.88 -6.20
CA ARG A 200 18.89 1.94 -7.01
C ARG A 200 18.11 2.18 -8.30
N ARG A 201 17.70 1.13 -9.00
CA ARG A 201 16.88 1.23 -10.22
C ARG A 201 15.52 1.84 -9.95
N MET A 202 14.83 1.39 -8.90
CA MET A 202 13.54 1.95 -8.49
C MET A 202 13.67 3.42 -8.10
N THR A 203 14.68 3.78 -7.30
CA THR A 203 14.93 5.18 -6.92
C THR A 203 15.22 6.04 -8.16
N ASP A 204 16.11 5.58 -9.05
CA ASP A 204 16.45 6.28 -10.30
C ASP A 204 15.23 6.48 -11.21
N ASP A 205 14.37 5.46 -11.30
CA ASP A 205 13.17 5.47 -12.12
C ASP A 205 12.14 6.45 -11.55
N TYR A 206 11.84 6.40 -10.25
CA TYR A 206 11.04 7.40 -9.55
C TYR A 206 11.55 8.83 -9.80
N VAL A 207 12.86 9.07 -9.57
CA VAL A 207 13.48 10.39 -9.75
C VAL A 207 13.35 10.89 -11.20
N LYS A 208 13.27 10.01 -12.19
CA LYS A 208 13.12 10.40 -13.60
C LYS A 208 11.67 10.50 -14.05
N ASN A 209 10.79 9.63 -13.56
CA ASN A 209 9.53 9.32 -14.21
C ASN A 209 8.28 9.49 -13.33
N ILE A 210 8.38 9.75 -12.02
CA ILE A 210 7.18 9.77 -11.14
C ILE A 210 6.03 10.64 -11.64
N THR A 211 6.30 11.81 -12.22
CA THR A 211 5.26 12.71 -12.74
C THR A 211 4.52 12.15 -13.95
N LYS A 212 5.04 11.09 -14.59
CA LYS A 212 4.37 10.34 -15.66
C LYS A 212 3.50 9.21 -15.12
N TYR A 213 3.79 8.73 -13.91
CA TYR A 213 3.05 7.67 -13.24
C TYR A 213 1.89 8.22 -12.40
N PHE A 214 1.89 9.53 -12.15
CA PHE A 214 0.96 10.20 -11.26
C PHE A 214 -0.17 10.87 -12.05
N GLU A 215 -1.41 10.60 -11.67
CA GLU A 215 -2.63 11.15 -12.26
C GLU A 215 -3.60 11.62 -11.17
N PHE A 216 -4.10 12.86 -11.27
CA PHE A 216 -5.18 13.35 -10.40
C PHE A 216 -6.55 12.88 -10.91
N GLN A 217 -7.48 12.65 -9.98
CA GLN A 217 -8.86 12.23 -10.26
C GLN A 217 -9.85 13.40 -10.18
#